data_AF-A0A420I6H6-F1
#
_entry.id   AF-A0A420I6H6-F1
#
_cell.length_a   1.000
_cell.length_b   1.000
_cell.length_c   1.000
_cell.angle_alpha   90.00
_cell.angle_beta   90.00
_cell.angle_gamma   90.00
#
_symmetry.space_group_name_H-M   'P 1'
#
loop_
_entity.id
_entity.type
_entity.pdbx_description
1 polymer ?
#
loop_
_entity_poly.entity_id
_entity_poly.type
_entity_poly.pdbx_seq_one_letter_code
_entity_poly.pdbx_strand_id
1 'polypeptide(L)'
;MENITSTNPSSGVIILQGTNNYLEWLYTIEMTARSSIQDVWDFINPAKQPSELPSIPVLPNRPSARDIVQTANSISDLSGTQVEDYKIRLSEWKETKSEIENIRRIMGSVQNKILGSISERLLPQLRGKSKVAEILSYLHKRYRPTDQARRQEVISRWTKVKMLPNDNSIMSWLDEWELVYAEAKELNLPHVLDPQAQYDFLYSIENIAGAWTELKLAMIDDQARSGENFIEFYDLLESFRHKQRLNMAFNKNLTKSIGGSNSSGVFTISGSEQDTTHKDRDPKGAKNCLCDQLLSFERWK
;
A
#
# COMPACT_ATOMS: atom_id res chain seq x y z
N MET A 1 -27.10 5.09 -10.36
CA MET A 1 -26.48 5.17 -9.01
C MET A 1 -26.16 3.75 -8.61
N GLU A 2 -24.94 3.30 -8.90
CA GLU A 2 -24.49 1.97 -8.49
C GLU A 2 -23.78 2.12 -7.14
N ASN A 3 -24.32 1.44 -6.12
CA ASN A 3 -23.75 1.39 -4.79
C ASN A 3 -22.37 0.71 -4.87
N ILE A 4 -21.31 1.50 -4.69
CA ILE A 4 -19.98 0.98 -4.41
C ILE A 4 -20.00 0.50 -2.96
N THR A 5 -20.40 -0.75 -2.77
CA THR A 5 -20.19 -1.45 -1.50
C THR A 5 -18.69 -1.60 -1.31
N SER A 6 -18.14 -0.77 -0.43
CA SER A 6 -16.82 -0.95 0.17
C SER A 6 -16.80 -2.30 0.88
N THR A 7 -16.26 -3.31 0.22
CA THR A 7 -15.91 -4.57 0.86
C THR A 7 -14.56 -4.38 1.54
N ASN A 8 -14.59 -4.22 2.87
CA ASN A 8 -13.41 -4.34 3.73
C ASN A 8 -12.68 -5.66 3.41
N PRO A 9 -11.41 -5.64 2.98
CA PRO A 9 -10.62 -6.85 2.88
C PRO A 9 -10.08 -7.19 4.28
N SER A 10 -10.83 -7.98 5.04
CA SER A 10 -10.39 -8.56 6.31
C SER A 10 -9.35 -9.68 6.16
N SER A 11 -8.86 -9.94 4.95
CA SER A 11 -7.62 -10.65 4.66
C SER A 11 -6.81 -9.75 3.73
N GLY A 12 -5.50 -9.59 3.93
CA GLY A 12 -4.65 -8.69 3.11
C GLY A 12 -4.47 -9.12 1.64
N VAL A 13 -5.46 -9.78 1.05
CA VAL A 13 -5.48 -10.27 -0.32
C VAL A 13 -6.29 -9.31 -1.19
N ILE A 14 -5.61 -8.63 -2.11
CA ILE A 14 -6.26 -7.85 -3.16
C ILE A 14 -6.98 -8.83 -4.08
N ILE A 15 -8.31 -8.73 -4.18
CA ILE A 15 -9.15 -9.51 -5.10
C ILE A 15 -9.37 -8.69 -6.36
N LEU A 16 -9.18 -9.25 -7.55
CA LEU A 16 -9.46 -8.58 -8.82
C LEU A 16 -10.95 -8.22 -8.92
N GLN A 17 -11.25 -6.93 -8.90
CA GLN A 17 -12.60 -6.34 -8.97
C GLN A 17 -12.94 -5.76 -10.34
N GLY A 18 -11.97 -5.72 -11.26
CA GLY A 18 -12.18 -5.18 -12.59
C GLY A 18 -10.94 -4.44 -13.07
N THR A 19 -11.16 -3.41 -13.89
CA THR A 19 -10.10 -2.53 -14.37
C THR A 19 -9.53 -1.63 -13.29
N ASN A 20 -10.34 -1.31 -12.28
CA ASN A 20 -10.03 -0.35 -11.20
C ASN A 20 -8.84 -0.75 -10.34
N ASN A 21 -8.65 -2.04 -10.08
CA ASN A 21 -7.57 -2.54 -9.23
C ASN A 21 -6.70 -3.59 -9.92
N TYR A 22 -6.76 -3.64 -11.25
CA TYR A 22 -6.04 -4.63 -12.04
C TYR A 22 -4.52 -4.50 -11.89
N LEU A 23 -3.99 -3.28 -11.86
CA LEU A 23 -2.56 -3.03 -11.80
C LEU A 23 -1.98 -3.41 -10.43
N GLU A 24 -2.67 -3.03 -9.36
CA GLU A 24 -2.33 -3.35 -7.98
C GLU A 24 -2.43 -4.87 -7.76
N TRP A 25 -3.48 -5.49 -8.29
CA TRP A 25 -3.63 -6.94 -8.26
C TRP A 25 -2.46 -7.62 -9.00
N LEU A 26 -2.16 -7.18 -10.23
CA LEU A 26 -1.09 -7.73 -11.06
C LEU A 26 0.27 -7.58 -10.37
N TYR A 27 0.53 -6.43 -9.74
CA TYR A 27 1.74 -6.18 -8.96
C TYR A 27 1.91 -7.22 -7.84
N THR A 28 0.85 -7.61 -7.13
CA THR A 28 0.97 -8.69 -6.12
C THR A 28 1.35 -10.04 -6.73
N ILE A 29 0.89 -10.33 -7.96
CA ILE A 29 1.25 -11.56 -8.68
C ILE A 29 2.71 -11.49 -9.14
N GLU A 30 3.12 -10.34 -9.67
CA GLU A 30 4.48 -10.06 -10.11
C GLU A 30 5.47 -10.21 -8.95
N MET A 31 5.20 -9.62 -7.79
CA MET A 31 6.04 -9.78 -6.60
C MET A 31 6.12 -11.24 -6.12
N THR A 32 5.04 -12.00 -6.26
CA THR A 32 5.05 -13.44 -5.95
C THR A 32 5.90 -14.24 -6.95
N ALA A 33 5.86 -13.87 -8.22
CA ALA A 33 6.66 -14.50 -9.28
C ALA A 33 8.15 -14.18 -9.17
N ARG A 34 8.49 -12.96 -8.70
CA ARG A 34 9.87 -12.50 -8.47
C ARG A 34 10.43 -12.86 -7.10
N SER A 35 9.67 -13.55 -6.25
CA SER A 35 10.05 -13.75 -4.84
C SER A 35 11.24 -14.69 -4.64
N SER A 36 11.81 -15.25 -5.71
CA SER A 36 12.86 -16.27 -5.66
C SER A 36 14.00 -15.91 -6.62
N ILE A 37 15.15 -16.56 -6.42
CA ILE A 37 16.33 -16.43 -7.30
C ILE A 37 15.98 -16.77 -8.76
N GLN A 38 15.11 -17.76 -8.98
CA GLN A 38 14.54 -18.03 -10.29
C GLN A 38 13.31 -17.14 -10.44
N ASP A 39 13.51 -15.96 -11.01
CA ASP A 39 12.43 -15.05 -11.38
C ASP A 39 11.54 -15.74 -12.42
N VAL A 40 10.36 -16.20 -11.98
CA VAL A 40 9.44 -16.88 -12.91
C VAL A 40 8.57 -15.91 -13.71
N TRP A 41 8.65 -14.61 -13.41
CA TRP A 41 7.86 -13.59 -14.10
C TRP A 41 8.12 -13.56 -15.60
N ASP A 42 9.37 -13.80 -16.00
CA ASP A 42 9.75 -13.79 -17.41
C ASP A 42 9.00 -14.80 -18.27
N PHE A 43 8.58 -15.93 -17.69
CA PHE A 43 7.82 -16.98 -18.37
C PHE A 43 6.31 -16.70 -18.45
N ILE A 44 5.80 -15.75 -17.66
CA ILE A 44 4.36 -15.54 -17.48
C ILE A 44 3.90 -14.09 -17.67
N ASN A 45 4.83 -13.16 -17.91
CA ASN A 45 4.54 -11.74 -18.02
C ASN A 45 3.48 -11.48 -19.11
N PRO A 46 2.26 -11.04 -18.72
CA PRO A 46 1.17 -10.88 -19.68
C PRO A 46 1.29 -9.67 -20.59
N ALA A 47 2.25 -8.78 -20.34
CA ALA A 47 2.56 -7.66 -21.23
C ALA A 47 3.36 -8.09 -22.47
N LYS A 48 4.04 -9.26 -22.41
CA LYS A 48 4.75 -9.85 -23.55
C LYS A 48 3.78 -10.68 -24.40
N GLN A 49 4.02 -10.75 -25.70
CA GLN A 49 3.23 -11.65 -26.54
C GLN A 49 3.53 -13.12 -26.19
N PRO A 50 2.57 -14.05 -26.31
CA PRO A 50 2.80 -15.46 -26.02
C PRO A 50 3.97 -16.08 -26.80
N SER A 51 4.27 -15.57 -27.99
CA SER A 51 5.40 -15.98 -28.82
C SER A 51 6.77 -15.49 -28.32
N GLU A 52 6.79 -14.46 -27.47
CA GLU A 52 8.00 -13.85 -26.92
C GLU A 52 8.35 -14.42 -25.53
N LEU A 53 7.43 -15.17 -24.92
CA LEU A 53 7.65 -15.79 -23.62
C LEU A 53 8.62 -16.96 -23.76
N PRO A 54 9.71 -17.01 -22.97
CA PRO A 54 10.57 -18.17 -22.90
C PRO A 54 9.78 -19.42 -22.50
N SER A 55 10.21 -20.58 -23.00
CA SER A 55 9.70 -21.85 -22.50
C SER A 55 10.40 -22.22 -21.20
N ILE A 56 9.65 -22.80 -20.25
CA ILE A 56 10.25 -23.41 -19.05
C ILE A 56 11.25 -24.49 -19.48
N PRO A 57 12.48 -24.51 -18.93
CA PRO A 57 13.48 -25.52 -19.28
C PRO A 57 12.96 -26.96 -19.09
N VAL A 58 13.28 -27.82 -20.05
CA VAL A 58 12.97 -29.25 -19.98
C VAL A 58 14.10 -29.94 -19.24
N LEU A 59 13.76 -30.81 -18.28
CA LEU A 59 14.75 -31.59 -17.54
C LEU A 59 15.48 -32.54 -18.50
N PRO A 60 16.81 -32.42 -18.69
CA PRO A 60 17.56 -33.37 -19.49
C PRO A 60 17.47 -34.78 -18.92
N ASN A 61 17.73 -35.78 -19.78
CA ASN A 61 17.81 -37.16 -19.34
C ASN A 61 18.90 -37.33 -18.29
N ARG A 62 18.64 -38.20 -17.31
CA ARG A 62 19.62 -38.51 -16.26
C ARG A 62 20.89 -39.08 -16.91
N PRO A 63 22.09 -38.58 -16.57
CA PRO A 63 23.34 -39.14 -17.05
C PRO A 63 23.45 -40.63 -16.74
N SER A 64 23.98 -41.37 -17.69
CA SER A 64 24.20 -42.80 -17.68
C SER A 64 25.65 -43.12 -18.02
N ALA A 65 26.11 -44.35 -17.71
CA ALA A 65 27.47 -44.76 -18.04
C ALA A 65 27.77 -44.69 -19.56
N ARG A 66 26.73 -44.87 -20.39
CA ARG A 66 26.80 -44.77 -21.86
C ARG A 66 27.11 -43.37 -22.36
N ASP A 67 26.79 -42.34 -21.59
CA ASP A 67 27.04 -40.95 -21.95
C ASP A 67 28.54 -40.59 -21.85
N ILE A 68 29.35 -41.46 -21.23
CA ILE A 68 30.80 -41.32 -21.07
C ILE A 68 31.53 -42.32 -21.94
N VAL A 69 31.11 -43.59 -21.89
CA VAL A 69 31.66 -44.67 -22.70
C VAL A 69 30.50 -45.43 -23.34
N GLN A 70 30.37 -45.36 -24.67
CA GLN A 70 29.23 -45.95 -25.40
C GLN A 70 29.08 -47.46 -25.18
N THR A 71 30.17 -48.17 -24.88
CA THR A 71 30.18 -49.62 -24.61
C THR A 71 29.87 -49.98 -23.16
N ALA A 72 29.86 -49.01 -22.23
CA ALA A 72 29.59 -49.27 -20.83
C ALA A 72 28.09 -49.49 -20.60
N ASN A 73 27.73 -50.56 -19.89
CA ASN A 73 26.35 -50.86 -19.51
C ASN A 73 26.10 -50.53 -18.03
N SER A 74 27.16 -50.45 -17.23
CA SER A 74 27.11 -50.12 -15.81
C SER A 74 28.24 -49.13 -15.43
N ILE A 75 28.07 -48.47 -14.29
CA ILE A 75 29.10 -47.59 -13.69
C ILE A 75 30.38 -48.39 -13.40
N SER A 76 30.26 -49.69 -13.13
CA SER A 76 31.39 -50.59 -12.88
C SER A 76 32.31 -50.77 -14.10
N ASP A 77 31.83 -50.46 -15.30
CA ASP A 77 32.60 -50.57 -16.55
C ASP A 77 33.48 -49.32 -16.79
N LEU A 78 33.38 -48.31 -15.92
CA LEU A 78 34.09 -47.04 -16.03
C LEU A 78 35.41 -47.08 -15.25
N SER A 79 36.45 -46.46 -15.82
CA SER A 79 37.72 -46.22 -15.14
C SER A 79 37.62 -45.12 -14.08
N GLY A 80 38.61 -44.99 -13.20
CA GLY A 80 38.59 -44.01 -12.11
C GLY A 80 38.34 -42.55 -12.56
N THR A 81 38.91 -42.12 -13.69
CA THR A 81 38.68 -40.78 -14.25
C THR A 81 37.29 -40.64 -14.88
N GLN A 82 36.76 -41.71 -15.49
CA GLN A 82 35.42 -41.74 -16.08
C GLN A 82 34.32 -41.75 -15.03
N VAL A 83 34.55 -42.41 -13.89
CA VAL A 83 33.66 -42.34 -12.72
C VAL A 83 33.59 -40.92 -12.17
N GLU A 84 34.69 -40.17 -12.20
CA GLU A 84 34.70 -38.78 -11.73
C GLU A 84 33.94 -37.86 -12.70
N ASP A 85 34.12 -38.00 -14.01
CA ASP A 85 33.30 -37.30 -15.02
C ASP A 85 31.80 -37.60 -14.85
N TYR A 86 31.46 -38.87 -14.58
CA TYR A 86 30.07 -39.27 -14.29
C TYR A 86 29.49 -38.54 -13.08
N LYS A 87 30.26 -38.44 -11.99
CA LYS A 87 29.82 -37.74 -10.79
C LYS A 87 29.58 -36.26 -11.04
N ILE A 88 30.46 -35.60 -11.80
CA ILE A 88 30.31 -34.17 -12.17
C ILE A 88 29.01 -33.98 -12.95
N ARG A 89 28.81 -34.73 -14.05
CA ARG A 89 27.58 -34.66 -14.86
C ARG A 89 26.32 -34.97 -14.05
N LEU A 90 26.40 -35.94 -13.14
CA LEU A 90 25.28 -36.29 -12.26
C LEU A 90 24.99 -35.16 -11.26
N SER A 91 26.02 -34.43 -10.79
CA SER A 91 25.85 -33.26 -9.93
C SER A 91 25.15 -32.12 -10.68
N GLU A 92 25.64 -31.75 -11.86
CA GLU A 92 25.03 -30.72 -12.72
C GLU A 92 23.57 -31.06 -13.07
N TRP A 93 23.28 -32.33 -13.36
CA TRP A 93 21.91 -32.79 -13.59
C TRP A 93 21.02 -32.64 -12.36
N LYS A 94 21.53 -32.96 -11.16
CA LYS A 94 20.78 -32.79 -9.90
C LYS A 94 20.51 -31.32 -9.61
N GLU A 95 21.47 -30.44 -9.87
CA GLU A 95 21.32 -28.99 -9.74
C GLU A 95 20.24 -28.50 -10.70
N THR A 96 20.36 -28.77 -12.00
CA THR A 96 19.36 -28.43 -13.02
C THR A 96 17.96 -28.94 -12.66
N LYS A 97 17.87 -30.18 -12.14
CA LYS A 97 16.61 -30.76 -11.67
C LYS A 97 16.00 -29.93 -10.53
N SER A 98 16.81 -29.56 -9.55
CA SER A 98 16.39 -28.75 -8.41
C SER A 98 15.86 -27.38 -8.85
N GLU A 99 16.54 -26.73 -9.80
CA GLU A 99 16.10 -25.43 -10.35
C GLU A 99 14.75 -25.54 -11.05
N ILE A 100 14.57 -26.55 -11.92
CA ILE A 100 13.30 -26.78 -12.62
C ILE A 100 12.18 -27.12 -11.64
N GLU A 101 12.44 -27.93 -10.61
CA GLU A 101 11.47 -28.24 -9.55
C GLU A 101 11.07 -26.98 -8.76
N ASN A 102 12.01 -26.10 -8.46
CA ASN A 102 11.71 -24.83 -7.80
C ASN A 102 10.89 -23.88 -8.69
N ILE A 103 11.20 -23.77 -9.99
CA ILE A 103 10.38 -23.01 -10.96
C ILE A 103 8.93 -23.53 -10.94
N ARG A 104 8.73 -24.86 -11.00
CA ARG A 104 7.39 -25.47 -10.97
C ARG A 104 6.66 -25.18 -9.66
N ARG A 105 7.37 -25.23 -8.53
CA ARG A 105 6.81 -24.92 -7.20
C ARG A 105 6.31 -23.48 -7.14
N ILE A 106 7.09 -22.51 -7.63
CA ILE A 106 6.71 -21.09 -7.63
C ILE A 106 5.57 -20.87 -8.62
N MET A 107 5.60 -21.51 -9.79
CA MET A 107 4.51 -21.47 -10.75
C MET A 107 3.17 -21.93 -10.12
N GLY A 108 3.21 -23.02 -9.33
CA GLY A 108 2.05 -23.48 -8.57
C GLY A 108 1.58 -22.49 -7.51
N SER A 109 2.51 -21.83 -6.81
CA SER A 109 2.20 -20.75 -5.85
C SER A 109 1.52 -19.56 -6.54
N VAL A 110 2.06 -19.12 -7.67
CA VAL A 110 1.50 -18.04 -8.49
C VAL A 110 0.10 -18.41 -8.99
N GLN A 111 -0.08 -19.65 -9.49
CA GLN A 111 -1.39 -20.14 -9.91
C GLN A 111 -2.42 -20.10 -8.77
N ASN A 112 -2.04 -20.59 -7.58
CA ASN A 112 -2.91 -20.55 -6.41
C ASN A 112 -3.23 -19.12 -5.99
N LYS A 113 -2.24 -18.22 -6.03
CA LYS A 113 -2.46 -16.80 -5.73
C LYS A 113 -3.45 -16.18 -6.72
N ILE A 114 -3.30 -16.43 -8.03
CA ILE A 114 -4.22 -15.93 -9.05
C ILE A 114 -5.63 -16.46 -8.80
N LEU A 115 -5.81 -17.78 -8.69
CA LEU A 115 -7.14 -18.38 -8.52
C LEU A 115 -7.80 -17.98 -7.19
N GLY A 116 -7.00 -17.79 -6.13
CA GLY A 116 -7.48 -17.31 -4.82
C GLY A 116 -7.70 -15.79 -4.74
N SER A 117 -7.35 -15.03 -5.79
CA SER A 117 -7.50 -13.57 -5.82
C SER A 117 -8.33 -13.08 -7.00
N ILE A 118 -9.15 -13.94 -7.61
CA ILE A 118 -10.14 -13.57 -8.62
C ILE A 118 -11.55 -13.91 -8.13
N SER A 119 -12.56 -13.23 -8.67
CA SER A 119 -13.96 -13.59 -8.41
C SER A 119 -14.31 -14.96 -9.00
N GLU A 120 -15.09 -15.77 -8.26
CA GLU A 120 -15.61 -17.06 -8.73
C GLU A 120 -16.37 -16.97 -10.06
N ARG A 121 -16.97 -15.80 -10.36
CA ARG A 121 -17.69 -15.52 -11.61
C ARG A 121 -16.78 -15.61 -12.86
N LEU A 122 -15.47 -15.53 -12.68
CA LEU A 122 -14.48 -15.63 -13.76
C LEU A 122 -14.08 -17.07 -14.06
N LEU A 123 -14.27 -18.00 -13.13
CA LEU A 123 -13.85 -19.40 -13.29
C LEU A 123 -14.44 -20.08 -14.54
N PRO A 124 -15.73 -19.90 -14.90
CA PRO A 124 -16.27 -20.47 -16.14
C PRO A 124 -15.53 -19.99 -17.41
N GLN A 125 -15.02 -18.76 -17.39
CA GLN A 125 -14.37 -18.11 -18.54
C GLN A 125 -12.90 -18.51 -18.67
N LEU A 126 -12.33 -19.02 -17.58
CA LEU A 126 -10.98 -19.58 -17.51
C LEU A 126 -10.95 -21.08 -17.85
N ARG A 127 -12.10 -21.74 -18.04
CA ARG A 127 -12.14 -23.15 -18.46
C ARG A 127 -11.32 -23.37 -19.72
N GLY A 128 -10.50 -24.42 -19.71
CA GLY A 128 -9.59 -24.79 -20.80
C GLY A 128 -8.23 -24.07 -20.78
N LYS A 129 -8.03 -23.04 -19.94
CA LYS A 129 -6.72 -22.40 -19.74
C LYS A 129 -6.00 -23.10 -18.60
N SER A 130 -4.98 -23.87 -18.94
CA SER A 130 -4.26 -24.70 -17.96
C SER A 130 -2.96 -24.06 -17.50
N LYS A 131 -2.38 -23.16 -18.30
CA LYS A 131 -1.11 -22.49 -17.99
C LYS A 131 -1.36 -21.12 -17.35
N VAL A 132 -0.50 -20.76 -16.39
CA VAL A 132 -0.51 -19.44 -15.74
C VAL A 132 -0.42 -18.30 -16.75
N ALA A 133 0.46 -18.41 -17.75
CA ALA A 133 0.60 -17.42 -18.81
C ALA A 133 -0.71 -17.20 -19.60
N GLU A 134 -1.46 -18.27 -19.89
CA GLU A 134 -2.75 -18.18 -20.61
C GLU A 134 -3.82 -17.49 -19.76
N ILE A 135 -3.87 -17.81 -18.46
CA ILE A 135 -4.79 -17.17 -17.51
C ILE A 135 -4.47 -15.68 -17.40
N LEU A 136 -3.20 -15.33 -17.18
CA LEU A 136 -2.76 -13.93 -17.05
C LEU A 136 -2.97 -13.15 -18.34
N SER A 137 -2.65 -13.73 -19.51
CA SER A 137 -2.90 -13.09 -20.80
C SER A 137 -4.39 -12.80 -21.03
N TYR A 138 -5.27 -13.74 -20.67
CA TYR A 138 -6.72 -13.53 -20.74
C TYR A 138 -7.20 -12.39 -19.84
N LEU A 139 -6.76 -12.39 -18.57
CA LEU A 139 -7.14 -11.36 -17.61
C LEU A 139 -6.58 -10.00 -18.02
N HIS A 140 -5.34 -9.95 -18.51
CA HIS A 140 -4.70 -8.75 -19.02
C HIS A 140 -5.47 -8.15 -20.19
N LYS A 141 -5.85 -8.95 -21.19
CA LYS A 141 -6.63 -8.48 -22.34
C LYS A 141 -7.97 -7.86 -21.94
N ARG A 142 -8.57 -8.33 -20.85
CA ARG A 142 -9.93 -7.92 -20.43
C ARG A 142 -9.95 -6.78 -19.43
N TYR A 143 -9.02 -6.81 -18.47
CA TYR A 143 -9.05 -5.95 -17.29
C TYR A 143 -7.91 -4.93 -17.25
N ARG A 144 -6.91 -5.03 -18.13
CA ARG A 144 -5.94 -3.95 -18.25
C ARG A 144 -6.68 -2.67 -18.66
N PRO A 145 -6.63 -1.60 -17.84
CA PRO A 145 -7.09 -0.30 -18.28
C PRO A 145 -6.36 0.06 -19.58
N THR A 146 -7.08 0.48 -20.62
CA THR A 146 -6.41 1.09 -21.77
C THR A 146 -5.64 2.30 -21.27
N ASP A 147 -4.39 2.49 -21.73
CA ASP A 147 -3.52 3.58 -21.25
C ASP A 147 -4.24 4.94 -21.31
N GLN A 148 -5.06 5.16 -22.34
CA GLN A 148 -5.87 6.38 -22.45
C GLN A 148 -7.02 6.47 -21.43
N ALA A 149 -7.75 5.39 -21.19
CA ALA A 149 -8.85 5.38 -20.21
C ALA A 149 -8.31 5.61 -18.80
N ARG A 150 -7.16 4.99 -18.47
CA ARG A 150 -6.46 5.19 -17.20
C ARG A 150 -5.98 6.64 -17.05
N ARG A 151 -5.39 7.22 -18.09
CA ARG A 151 -5.00 8.64 -18.10
C ARG A 151 -6.19 9.54 -17.81
N GLN A 152 -7.34 9.32 -18.45
CA GLN A 152 -8.53 10.14 -18.21
C GLN A 152 -9.11 9.95 -16.81
N GLU A 153 -9.07 8.73 -16.27
CA GLU A 153 -9.48 8.46 -14.89
C GLU A 153 -8.61 9.23 -13.89
N VAL A 154 -7.28 9.16 -14.03
CA VAL A 154 -6.34 9.87 -13.15
C VAL A 154 -6.51 11.39 -13.29
N ILE A 155 -6.70 11.92 -14.51
CA ILE A 155 -7.01 13.34 -14.72
C ILE A 155 -8.33 13.75 -14.02
N SER A 156 -9.36 12.91 -14.10
CA SER A 156 -10.63 13.16 -13.42
C SER A 156 -10.45 13.18 -11.90
N ARG A 157 -9.70 12.23 -11.34
CA ARG A 157 -9.38 12.18 -9.91
C ARG A 157 -8.52 13.38 -9.47
N TRP A 158 -7.54 13.76 -10.28
CA TRP A 158 -6.70 14.94 -10.05
C TRP A 158 -7.55 16.21 -10.00
N THR A 159 -8.49 16.37 -10.92
CA THR A 159 -9.39 17.53 -10.95
C THR A 159 -10.32 17.55 -9.73
N LYS A 160 -10.74 16.38 -9.24
CA LYS A 160 -11.55 16.27 -8.02
C LYS A 160 -10.77 16.62 -6.76
N VAL A 161 -9.53 16.15 -6.63
CA VAL A 161 -8.73 16.39 -5.42
C VAL A 161 -8.31 17.86 -5.27
N LYS A 162 -8.25 18.61 -6.39
CA LYS A 162 -8.10 20.09 -6.38
C LYS A 162 -9.23 20.81 -5.65
N MET A 163 -10.42 20.21 -5.59
CA MET A 163 -11.54 20.81 -4.88
C MET A 163 -11.42 20.49 -3.40
N LEU A 164 -11.48 21.53 -2.58
CA LEU A 164 -11.40 21.39 -1.14
C LEU A 164 -12.59 20.57 -0.61
N PRO A 165 -12.37 19.57 0.26
CA PRO A 165 -13.46 18.79 0.83
C PRO A 165 -14.32 19.67 1.75
N ASN A 166 -15.65 19.47 1.69
CA ASN A 166 -16.60 20.19 2.54
C ASN A 166 -16.59 19.69 4.00
N ASP A 167 -16.04 18.49 4.24
CA ASP A 167 -16.01 17.85 5.56
C ASP A 167 -14.64 17.98 6.24
N ASN A 168 -14.61 17.83 7.57
CA ASN A 168 -13.42 17.90 8.45
C ASN A 168 -12.32 16.85 8.18
N SER A 169 -12.30 16.20 7.01
CA SER A 169 -11.40 15.11 6.67
C SER A 169 -10.16 15.57 5.89
N ILE A 170 -9.53 16.66 6.33
CA ILE A 170 -8.33 17.22 5.67
C ILE A 170 -7.21 16.18 5.58
N MET A 171 -7.01 15.34 6.60
CA MET A 171 -5.95 14.33 6.58
C MET A 171 -6.20 13.24 5.52
N SER A 172 -7.41 12.71 5.40
CA SER A 172 -7.71 11.71 4.36
C SER A 172 -7.63 12.31 2.96
N TRP A 173 -8.00 13.58 2.81
CA TRP A 173 -7.84 14.31 1.55
C TRP A 173 -6.37 14.48 1.16
N LEU A 174 -5.47 14.68 2.11
CA LEU A 174 -4.02 14.68 1.85
C LEU A 174 -3.51 13.29 1.44
N ASP A 175 -4.05 12.22 2.02
CA ASP A 175 -3.74 10.85 1.59
C ASP A 175 -4.21 10.58 0.15
N GLU A 176 -5.37 11.14 -0.24
CA GLU A 176 -5.85 11.10 -1.64
C GLU A 176 -4.94 11.88 -2.59
N TRP A 177 -4.44 13.06 -2.20
CA TRP A 177 -3.46 13.82 -2.99
C TRP A 177 -2.20 13.01 -3.26
N GLU A 178 -1.65 12.39 -2.22
CA GLU A 178 -0.43 11.58 -2.31
C GLU A 178 -0.62 10.40 -3.27
N LEU A 179 -1.75 9.70 -3.15
CA LEU A 179 -2.08 8.55 -3.98
C LEU A 179 -2.31 8.93 -5.46
N VAL A 180 -3.08 9.99 -5.73
CA VAL A 180 -3.33 10.42 -7.12
C VAL A 180 -2.07 11.01 -7.75
N TYR A 181 -1.23 11.70 -6.98
CA TYR A 181 0.07 12.19 -7.46
C TYR A 181 0.99 11.03 -7.86
N ALA A 182 1.10 9.98 -7.04
CA ALA A 182 1.89 8.80 -7.38
C ALA A 182 1.44 8.15 -8.70
N GLU A 183 0.13 7.96 -8.88
CA GLU A 183 -0.45 7.43 -10.14
C GLU A 183 -0.19 8.35 -11.34
N ALA A 184 -0.31 9.67 -11.16
CA ALA A 184 -0.10 10.65 -12.22
C ALA A 184 1.37 10.77 -12.64
N LYS A 185 2.29 10.66 -11.68
CA LYS A 185 3.74 10.64 -11.89
C LYS A 185 4.16 9.38 -12.65
N GLU A 186 3.60 8.21 -12.30
CA GLU A 186 3.84 6.96 -13.03
C GLU A 186 3.41 7.07 -14.50
N LEU A 187 2.28 7.71 -14.77
CA LEU A 187 1.76 7.92 -16.13
C LEU A 187 2.43 9.06 -16.91
N ASN A 188 3.36 9.80 -16.29
CA ASN A 188 4.00 11.00 -16.83
C ASN A 188 2.96 12.00 -17.38
N LEU A 189 1.90 12.26 -16.60
CA LEU A 189 0.87 13.21 -17.02
C LEU A 189 1.44 14.64 -17.06
N PRO A 190 1.34 15.37 -18.19
CA PRO A 190 1.94 16.70 -18.32
C PRO A 190 1.36 17.73 -17.33
N HIS A 191 0.14 17.49 -16.85
CA HIS A 191 -0.56 18.36 -15.89
C HIS A 191 -0.05 18.21 -14.44
N VAL A 192 0.81 17.23 -14.17
CA VAL A 192 1.30 16.89 -12.81
C VAL A 192 2.82 16.95 -12.73
N LEU A 193 3.50 17.30 -13.84
CA LEU A 193 4.93 17.53 -13.83
C LEU A 193 5.28 18.79 -13.04
N ASP A 194 6.42 18.75 -12.35
CA ASP A 194 6.91 19.89 -11.57
C ASP A 194 7.09 21.12 -12.47
N PRO A 195 6.67 22.32 -12.02
CA PRO A 195 6.10 22.68 -10.71
C PRO A 195 4.55 22.70 -10.66
N GLN A 196 3.85 22.17 -11.67
CA GLN A 196 2.39 22.32 -11.80
C GLN A 196 1.63 21.65 -10.65
N ALA A 197 2.12 20.51 -10.16
CA ALA A 197 1.50 19.81 -9.04
C ALA A 197 1.52 20.63 -7.74
N GLN A 198 2.64 21.32 -7.49
CA GLN A 198 2.84 22.19 -6.35
C GLN A 198 1.87 23.38 -6.43
N TYR A 199 1.77 24.03 -7.60
CA TYR A 199 0.81 25.11 -7.81
C TYR A 199 -0.63 24.64 -7.60
N ASP A 200 -1.02 23.52 -8.20
CA ASP A 200 -2.37 22.95 -8.07
C ASP A 200 -2.75 22.70 -6.61
N PHE A 201 -1.84 22.11 -5.82
CA PHE A 201 -2.06 21.87 -4.39
C PHE A 201 -2.15 23.18 -3.59
N LEU A 202 -1.24 24.12 -3.83
CA LEU A 202 -1.19 25.41 -3.12
C LEU A 202 -2.47 26.21 -3.33
N TYR A 203 -2.95 26.33 -4.57
CA TYR A 203 -4.23 27.00 -4.85
C TYR A 203 -5.43 26.27 -4.22
N SER A 204 -5.36 24.95 -4.07
CA SER A 204 -6.44 24.18 -3.43
C SER A 204 -6.58 24.46 -1.93
N ILE A 205 -5.50 24.86 -1.25
CA ILE A 205 -5.48 25.15 0.19
C ILE A 205 -5.50 26.66 0.52
N GLU A 206 -5.52 27.53 -0.49
CA GLU A 206 -5.44 28.99 -0.32
C GLU A 206 -6.49 29.51 0.68
N ASN A 207 -7.72 29.00 0.58
CA ASN A 207 -8.83 29.37 1.46
C ASN A 207 -8.64 28.94 2.94
N ILE A 208 -7.86 27.89 3.20
CA ILE A 208 -7.58 27.41 4.57
C ILE A 208 -6.30 28.05 5.12
N ALA A 209 -5.31 28.25 4.27
CA ALA A 209 -3.92 28.51 4.66
C ALA A 209 -3.25 29.59 3.79
N GLY A 210 -3.96 30.66 3.43
CA GLY A 210 -3.50 31.72 2.52
C GLY A 210 -2.09 32.22 2.80
N ALA A 211 -1.79 32.71 4.01
CA ALA A 211 -0.47 33.23 4.36
C ALA A 211 0.68 32.21 4.20
N TRP A 212 0.41 30.91 4.39
CA TRP A 212 1.41 29.86 4.17
C TRP A 212 1.54 29.52 2.69
N THR A 213 0.43 29.59 1.96
CA THR A 213 0.36 29.36 0.52
C THR A 213 1.18 30.42 -0.21
N GLU A 214 0.98 31.70 0.11
CA GLU A 214 1.74 32.83 -0.45
C GLU A 214 3.25 32.67 -0.22
N LEU A 215 3.65 32.28 0.99
CA LEU A 215 5.07 32.06 1.31
C LEU A 215 5.66 30.93 0.46
N LYS A 216 4.93 29.82 0.28
CA LYS A 216 5.40 28.70 -0.54
C LYS A 216 5.40 29.01 -2.03
N LEU A 217 4.46 29.80 -2.52
CA LEU A 217 4.45 30.29 -3.90
C LEU A 217 5.66 31.19 -4.17
N ALA A 218 5.95 32.15 -3.29
CA ALA A 218 7.14 33.00 -3.42
C ALA A 218 8.44 32.19 -3.44
N MET A 219 8.54 31.15 -2.61
CA MET A 219 9.68 30.23 -2.58
C MET A 219 9.85 29.49 -3.91
N ILE A 220 8.77 28.99 -4.51
CA ILE A 220 8.80 28.31 -5.82
C ILE A 220 9.20 29.29 -6.93
N ASP A 221 8.71 30.52 -6.90
CA ASP A 221 9.07 31.55 -7.88
C ASP A 221 10.57 31.92 -7.78
N ASP A 222 11.12 31.97 -6.57
CA ASP A 222 12.56 32.19 -6.37
C ASP A 222 13.39 30.99 -6.86
N GLN A 223 12.94 29.75 -6.63
CA GLN A 223 13.57 28.53 -7.18
C GLN A 223 13.56 28.53 -8.72
N ALA A 224 12.45 28.96 -9.34
CA ALA A 224 12.35 29.08 -10.80
C ALA A 224 13.35 30.10 -11.36
N ARG A 225 13.62 31.19 -10.63
CA ARG A 225 14.58 32.24 -11.04
C ARG A 225 16.03 31.83 -10.82
N SER A 226 16.32 31.12 -9.73
CA SER A 226 17.67 30.65 -9.40
C SER A 226 18.11 29.43 -10.23
N GLY A 227 17.16 28.73 -10.85
CA GLY A 227 17.43 27.48 -11.57
C GLY A 227 17.70 26.31 -10.61
N GLU A 228 17.30 26.44 -9.34
CA GLU A 228 17.36 25.38 -8.36
C GLU A 228 16.23 24.36 -8.60
N ASN A 229 16.42 23.15 -8.07
CA ASN A 229 15.35 22.15 -8.08
C ASN A 229 14.18 22.64 -7.23
N PHE A 230 12.96 22.52 -7.76
CA PHE A 230 11.74 22.79 -7.02
C PHE A 230 11.63 21.92 -5.77
N ILE A 231 10.95 22.43 -4.75
CA ILE A 231 10.56 21.60 -3.61
C ILE A 231 9.79 20.36 -4.10
N GLU A 232 10.20 19.19 -3.61
CA GLU A 232 9.53 17.94 -3.95
C GLU A 232 8.08 17.96 -3.42
N PHE A 233 7.14 17.51 -4.25
CA PHE A 233 5.71 17.54 -3.91
C PHE A 233 5.39 16.79 -2.61
N TYR A 234 6.07 15.67 -2.34
CA TYR A 234 5.89 14.90 -1.10
C TYR A 234 6.34 15.70 0.14
N ASP A 235 7.46 16.43 0.04
CA ASP A 235 7.94 17.30 1.13
C ASP A 235 6.96 18.45 1.39
N LEU A 236 6.36 19.01 0.33
CA LEU A 236 5.35 20.05 0.44
C LEU A 236 4.10 19.53 1.18
N LEU A 237 3.62 18.33 0.82
CA LEU A 237 2.50 17.67 1.48
C LEU A 237 2.80 17.38 2.96
N GLU A 238 3.97 16.83 3.29
CA GLU A 238 4.32 16.51 4.67
C GLU A 238 4.51 17.77 5.52
N SER A 239 5.06 18.85 4.94
CA SER A 239 5.15 20.15 5.60
C SER A 239 3.75 20.68 5.97
N PHE A 240 2.77 20.52 5.09
CA PHE A 240 1.39 20.90 5.37
C PHE A 240 0.72 19.98 6.41
N ARG A 241 0.92 18.66 6.32
CA ARG A 241 0.44 17.69 7.33
C ARG A 241 0.97 18.07 8.72
N HIS A 242 2.26 18.37 8.83
CA HIS A 242 2.87 18.81 10.07
C HIS A 242 2.20 20.08 10.62
N LYS A 243 2.00 21.10 9.78
CA LYS A 243 1.29 22.33 10.16
C LYS A 243 -0.13 22.04 10.68
N GLN A 244 -0.88 21.16 10.01
CA GLN A 244 -2.23 20.80 10.45
C GLN A 244 -2.21 20.09 11.81
N ARG A 245 -1.26 19.15 12.02
CA ARG A 245 -1.07 18.49 13.32
C ARG A 245 -0.75 19.51 14.43
N LEU A 246 0.11 20.50 14.15
CA LEU A 246 0.41 21.58 15.10
C LEU A 246 -0.83 22.44 15.40
N ASN A 247 -1.57 22.87 14.37
CA ASN A 247 -2.80 23.64 14.55
C ASN A 247 -3.82 22.88 15.41
N MET A 248 -3.99 21.57 15.19
CA MET A 248 -4.87 20.74 16.02
C MET A 248 -4.38 20.65 17.47
N ALA A 249 -3.06 20.55 17.69
CA ALA A 249 -2.48 20.49 19.03
C ALA A 249 -2.64 21.81 19.80
N PHE A 250 -2.40 22.95 19.15
CA PHE A 250 -2.50 24.26 19.78
C PHE A 250 -3.96 24.76 19.89
N ASN A 251 -4.83 24.49 18.92
CA ASN A 251 -6.24 24.92 18.98
C ASN A 251 -7.10 24.10 19.97
N LYS A 252 -6.77 22.83 20.23
CA LYS A 252 -7.42 22.06 21.30
C LYS A 252 -7.23 22.67 22.70
N ASN A 253 -6.17 23.45 22.89
CA ASN A 253 -5.91 24.14 24.15
C ASN A 253 -6.77 25.41 24.31
N LEU A 254 -7.30 25.97 23.22
CA LEU A 254 -8.17 27.15 23.28
C LEU A 254 -9.60 26.79 23.73
N THR A 255 -10.12 25.63 23.29
CA THR A 255 -11.47 25.17 23.67
C THR A 255 -11.56 24.57 25.08
N LYS A 256 -10.42 24.33 25.75
CA LYS A 256 -10.37 23.93 27.17
C LYS A 256 -10.22 25.13 28.13
N SER A 257 -10.08 26.36 27.61
CA SER A 257 -9.84 27.56 28.41
C SER A 257 -11.03 28.54 28.50
N ILE A 258 -12.24 28.11 28.13
CA ILE A 258 -13.48 28.85 28.44
C ILE A 258 -14.27 28.01 29.43
N GLY A 259 -13.79 27.99 30.68
CA GLY A 259 -14.38 27.20 31.74
C GLY A 259 -13.56 27.26 33.02
N GLY A 260 -13.54 28.43 33.65
CA GLY A 260 -13.10 28.57 35.04
C GLY A 260 -11.78 29.31 35.21
N SER A 261 -11.86 30.63 35.27
CA SER A 261 -10.97 31.41 36.11
C SER A 261 -10.93 30.82 37.52
N ASN A 262 -9.73 30.59 38.05
CA ASN A 262 -9.31 30.94 39.41
C ASN A 262 -7.80 30.74 39.49
N SER A 263 -7.07 31.79 39.09
CA SER A 263 -5.72 32.04 39.54
C SER A 263 -5.76 32.32 41.03
N SER A 264 -5.25 31.38 41.82
CA SER A 264 -4.77 31.64 43.18
C SER A 264 -3.39 31.00 43.29
N GLY A 265 -2.37 31.79 42.95
CA GLY A 265 -1.01 31.47 43.34
C GLY A 265 -0.89 31.58 44.85
N VAL A 266 -0.72 30.45 45.52
CA VAL A 266 -0.23 30.39 46.89
C VAL A 266 0.94 29.41 46.91
N PHE A 267 2.13 29.97 47.15
CA PHE A 267 3.32 29.22 47.54
C PHE A 267 3.09 28.67 48.96
N THR A 268 3.20 27.35 49.16
CA THR A 268 3.40 26.78 50.49
C THR A 268 4.63 25.88 50.50
N ILE A 269 5.57 26.29 51.35
CA ILE A 269 6.80 25.61 51.75
C ILE A 269 6.46 24.32 52.49
N SER A 270 7.28 23.29 52.25
CA SER A 270 7.23 21.97 52.86
C SER A 270 7.15 21.98 54.39
N GLY A 271 6.27 21.15 54.95
CA GLY A 271 6.23 20.80 56.36
C GLY A 271 5.59 19.41 56.50
N SER A 272 6.33 18.51 57.13
CA SER A 272 6.00 17.12 57.47
C SER A 272 4.74 16.96 58.33
N GLU A 273 3.96 15.90 58.11
CA GLU A 273 3.64 14.83 59.09
C GLU A 273 2.46 13.97 58.62
N GLN A 274 2.28 12.86 59.33
CA GLN A 274 1.71 11.58 58.94
C GLN A 274 0.17 11.52 58.84
N ASP A 275 -0.25 10.39 58.26
CA ASP A 275 -1.37 9.55 58.68
C ASP A 275 -2.78 9.66 58.06
N THR A 276 -3.03 8.65 57.22
CA THR A 276 -4.15 7.68 57.26
C THR A 276 -5.56 8.02 56.77
N THR A 277 -6.13 6.97 56.17
CA THR A 277 -7.55 6.60 56.03
C THR A 277 -8.32 6.98 54.75
N HIS A 278 -8.35 6.00 53.84
CA HIS A 278 -9.52 5.28 53.29
C HIS A 278 -10.91 5.93 53.13
N LYS A 279 -11.57 5.38 52.08
CA LYS A 279 -13.02 5.32 51.77
C LYS A 279 -13.62 6.53 51.08
N ASP A 280 -14.60 6.39 50.20
CA ASP A 280 -15.11 5.31 49.35
C ASP A 280 -16.03 6.05 48.37
N ARG A 281 -16.15 5.56 47.13
CA ARG A 281 -17.25 5.99 46.26
C ARG A 281 -18.54 5.39 46.80
N ASP A 282 -19.64 6.15 46.73
CA ASP A 282 -20.95 5.55 46.54
C ASP A 282 -21.79 6.31 45.49
N PRO A 283 -22.60 5.59 44.69
CA PRO A 283 -23.27 6.11 43.49
C PRO A 283 -24.73 6.43 43.79
N LYS A 284 -25.10 7.71 43.82
CA LYS A 284 -26.45 8.22 43.52
C LYS A 284 -26.42 9.74 43.59
N GLY A 285 -26.89 10.37 42.52
CA GLY A 285 -26.89 11.83 42.38
C GLY A 285 -27.69 12.51 43.49
N ALA A 286 -26.98 13.30 44.31
CA ALA A 286 -27.51 14.40 45.09
C ALA A 286 -26.38 15.42 45.28
N LYS A 287 -26.67 16.71 45.09
CA LYS A 287 -25.72 17.81 45.31
C LYS A 287 -25.68 18.11 46.81
N ASN A 288 -24.48 18.07 47.42
CA ASN A 288 -24.28 18.66 48.74
C ASN A 288 -24.31 20.18 48.62
N CYS A 289 -25.16 20.84 49.40
CA CYS A 289 -25.22 22.29 49.54
C CYS A 289 -24.63 22.68 50.90
N LEU A 290 -23.75 23.69 50.90
CA LEU A 290 -23.10 24.28 52.08
C LEU A 290 -24.07 25.23 52.80
N CYS A 291 -25.09 24.69 53.46
CA CYS A 291 -25.85 25.37 54.51
C CYS A 291 -26.80 24.38 55.20
N ASP A 292 -26.59 24.14 56.50
CA ASP A 292 -27.43 23.30 57.34
C ASP A 292 -28.83 23.88 57.51
N GLN A 293 -29.77 23.50 56.64
CA GLN A 293 -31.21 23.62 56.89
C GLN A 293 -32.01 22.62 56.04
N LEU A 294 -32.59 21.63 56.70
CA LEU A 294 -33.54 20.68 56.13
C LEU A 294 -34.91 21.36 55.99
N LEU A 295 -35.34 21.61 54.75
CA LEU A 295 -36.73 21.93 54.44
C LEU A 295 -37.41 20.68 53.85
N SER A 296 -38.23 20.06 54.70
CA SER A 296 -39.21 19.04 54.35
C SER A 296 -40.29 19.63 53.43
N PHE A 297 -40.49 19.05 52.25
CA PHE A 297 -41.71 19.28 51.46
C PHE A 297 -42.62 18.05 51.54
N GLU A 298 -43.72 18.21 52.27
CA GLU A 298 -44.85 17.28 52.28
C GLU A 298 -45.51 17.23 50.89
N ARG A 299 -45.94 16.01 50.54
CA ARG A 299 -46.58 15.68 49.27
C ARG A 299 -48.06 15.46 49.57
N TRP A 300 -48.93 16.38 49.15
CA TRP A 300 -50.38 16.15 49.12
C TRP A 300 -50.84 15.79 47.70
N LYS A 301 -51.80 14.86 47.66
CA LYS A 301 -52.36 14.15 46.50
C LYS A 301 -52.94 15.04 45.41
#